data_AF-A0A9D6H7K8-F1
#
_entry.id   AF-A0A9D6H7K8-F1
#
_cell.length_a   1.000
_cell.length_b   1.000
_cell.length_c   1.000
_cell.angle_alpha   90.00
_cell.angle_beta   90.00
_cell.angle_gamma   90.00
#
_symmetry.space_group_name_H-M   'P 1'
#
loop_
_entity.id
_entity.type
_entity.pdbx_description
1 polymer ?
#
loop_
_entity_poly.entity_id
_entity_poly.type
_entity_poly.pdbx_seq_one_letter_code
_entity_poly.pdbx_strand_id
1 'polypeptide(L)'
;MTWSSIEDLVDLSPRVWPGDQREVQPGNLDLFTPMGSGLSGAVFPIRPWESLDRPSPGQYYAYQEPSAHPLKGAPATEPSGGCVYFGGTPRREDFLTLLRLMGVWIHGSNYLVFAEQAQDPQDERYLVQLRVMSRFALGHLFKIKIGDDECRQGLELPELLWRFVEDQQEFWGTGMNAPNLRGAMGGDGDYAKEELCFGLLVENAYWRVFRIWSRAWLVTK
;
A
#
# COMPACT_ATOMS: atom_id res chain seq x y z
N MET A 1 -20.92 -13.28 -5.67
CA MET A 1 -20.11 -13.58 -4.48
C MET A 1 -19.65 -12.25 -3.95
N THR A 2 -20.04 -11.90 -2.73
CA THR A 2 -19.43 -10.79 -1.99
C THR A 2 -18.15 -11.34 -1.40
N TRP A 3 -17.03 -10.75 -1.78
CA TRP A 3 -15.72 -11.22 -1.42
C TRP A 3 -15.22 -10.26 -0.35
N SER A 4 -15.02 -10.76 0.87
CA SER A 4 -14.83 -9.96 2.09
C SER A 4 -15.96 -9.00 2.45
N SER A 5 -16.07 -8.72 3.75
CA SER A 5 -16.91 -7.65 4.34
C SER A 5 -16.23 -6.28 4.26
N ILE A 6 -15.20 -6.12 3.43
CA ILE A 6 -14.37 -4.92 3.39
C ILE A 6 -15.15 -3.66 3.00
N GLU A 7 -16.16 -3.82 2.15
CA GLU A 7 -17.10 -2.77 1.75
C GLU A 7 -18.01 -2.36 2.91
N ASP A 8 -18.22 -3.22 3.90
CA ASP A 8 -18.95 -2.91 5.14
C ASP A 8 -18.04 -2.19 6.16
N LEU A 9 -16.71 -2.25 6.00
CA LEU A 9 -15.74 -1.64 6.91
C LEU A 9 -15.41 -0.18 6.55
N VAL A 10 -15.41 0.16 5.26
CA VAL A 10 -14.94 1.46 4.74
C VAL A 10 -15.64 1.86 3.45
N ASP A 11 -15.67 3.17 3.21
CA ASP A 11 -16.15 3.73 1.94
C ASP A 11 -15.06 3.60 0.88
N LEU A 12 -15.28 2.69 -0.08
CA LEU A 12 -14.37 2.49 -1.20
C LEU A 12 -14.44 3.65 -2.20
N SER A 13 -13.27 4.11 -2.62
CA SER A 13 -13.10 5.13 -3.64
C SER A 13 -13.20 4.52 -5.05
N PRO A 14 -13.67 5.28 -6.04
CA PRO A 14 -13.88 4.76 -7.39
C PRO A 14 -12.54 4.41 -8.06
N ARG A 15 -12.48 3.25 -8.73
CA ARG A 15 -11.28 2.80 -9.45
C ARG A 15 -10.85 3.79 -10.53
N VAL A 16 -11.83 4.33 -11.26
CA VAL A 16 -11.68 5.37 -12.27
C VAL A 16 -12.34 6.63 -11.75
N TRP A 17 -11.60 7.74 -11.71
CA TRP A 17 -12.13 8.97 -11.15
C TRP A 17 -13.19 9.61 -12.07
N PRO A 18 -14.37 10.01 -11.57
CA PRO A 18 -15.41 10.60 -12.40
C PRO A 18 -14.94 11.86 -13.13
N GLY A 19 -15.20 11.93 -14.44
CA GLY A 19 -14.85 13.08 -15.28
C GLY A 19 -13.36 13.19 -15.64
N ASP A 20 -12.58 12.13 -15.40
CA ASP A 20 -11.14 12.13 -15.59
C ASP A 20 -10.69 11.08 -16.61
N GLN A 21 -10.00 11.51 -17.66
CA GLN A 21 -9.55 10.63 -18.77
C GLN A 21 -8.05 10.34 -18.74
N ARG A 22 -7.39 10.51 -17.58
CA ARG A 22 -5.96 10.19 -17.46
C ARG A 22 -5.70 8.70 -17.70
N GLU A 23 -4.54 8.44 -18.31
CA GLU A 23 -4.02 7.09 -18.59
C GLU A 23 -3.78 6.31 -17.29
N VAL A 24 -3.28 6.98 -16.25
CA VAL A 24 -3.04 6.38 -14.92
C VAL A 24 -4.06 6.92 -13.92
N GLN A 25 -4.88 6.00 -13.39
CA GLN A 25 -5.93 6.28 -12.40
C GLN A 25 -5.44 5.96 -10.98
N PRO A 26 -5.90 6.68 -9.94
CA PRO A 26 -5.47 6.44 -8.56
C PRO A 26 -5.86 5.05 -8.03
N GLY A 27 -6.97 4.51 -8.52
CA GLY A 27 -7.44 3.16 -8.22
C GLY A 27 -6.87 2.07 -9.12
N ASN A 28 -5.94 2.39 -10.04
CA ASN A 28 -5.23 1.34 -10.77
C ASN A 28 -4.20 0.67 -9.83
N LEU A 29 -4.51 -0.53 -9.35
CA LEU A 29 -3.67 -1.25 -8.39
C LEU A 29 -2.55 -2.07 -9.06
N ASP A 30 -2.52 -2.18 -10.39
CA ASP A 30 -1.44 -2.84 -11.13
C ASP A 30 -0.14 -2.01 -11.14
N LEU A 31 -0.26 -0.71 -10.90
CA LEU A 31 0.84 0.25 -10.89
C LEU A 31 1.23 0.61 -9.46
N PHE A 32 2.42 1.17 -9.27
CA PHE A 32 2.89 1.67 -7.96
C PHE A 32 3.13 3.17 -8.01
N THR A 33 2.92 3.85 -6.89
CA THR A 33 3.30 5.26 -6.79
C THR A 33 4.83 5.44 -6.84
N PRO A 34 5.34 6.50 -7.49
CA PRO A 34 6.77 6.76 -7.53
C PRO A 34 7.30 7.12 -6.14
N MET A 35 8.57 6.80 -5.87
CA MET A 35 9.23 7.10 -4.60
C MET A 35 9.73 8.55 -4.52
N GLY A 36 9.69 9.12 -3.31
CA GLY A 36 10.10 10.50 -3.04
C GLY A 36 8.94 11.50 -3.07
N SER A 37 9.26 12.77 -2.82
CA SER A 37 8.26 13.83 -2.69
C SER A 37 7.81 14.44 -4.02
N GLY A 38 8.61 14.32 -5.09
CA GLY A 38 8.27 14.89 -6.40
C GLY A 38 8.20 16.43 -6.39
N LEU A 39 8.74 17.09 -5.36
CA LEU A 39 8.82 18.55 -5.26
C LEU A 39 9.99 19.08 -6.09
N SER A 40 9.89 19.03 -7.41
CA SER A 40 10.83 19.76 -8.26
C SER A 40 10.72 21.26 -7.96
N GLY A 41 11.79 21.87 -7.42
CA GLY A 41 11.88 23.32 -7.20
C GLY A 41 11.59 23.81 -5.77
N ALA A 42 11.54 22.94 -4.76
CA ALA A 42 11.54 23.42 -3.37
C ALA A 42 12.85 24.18 -3.09
N VAL A 43 12.72 25.48 -2.78
CA VAL A 43 13.83 26.37 -2.43
C VAL A 43 14.46 25.85 -1.14
N PHE A 44 15.72 25.43 -1.20
CA PHE A 44 16.50 25.12 -0.01
C PHE A 44 16.65 26.39 0.86
N PRO A 45 16.72 26.27 2.20
CA PRO A 45 17.36 27.30 2.98
C PRO A 45 18.81 27.38 2.49
N ILE A 46 19.11 28.42 1.72
CA ILE A 46 20.49 28.77 1.33
C ILE A 46 21.27 28.80 2.63
N ARG A 47 22.19 27.84 2.80
CA ARG A 47 23.06 27.86 3.97
C ARG A 47 23.93 29.11 3.82
N PRO A 48 24.16 29.91 4.88
CA PRO A 48 24.84 31.21 4.77
C PRO A 48 26.28 31.16 4.22
N TRP A 49 26.82 29.98 3.93
CA TRP A 49 28.16 29.75 3.38
C TRP A 49 28.16 29.16 1.95
N GLU A 50 27.01 29.01 1.29
CA GLU A 50 26.96 28.63 -0.13
C GLU A 50 27.05 29.89 -1.02
N SER A 51 28.04 29.93 -1.92
CA SER A 51 28.26 31.06 -2.83
C SER A 51 27.17 31.14 -3.90
N LEU A 52 26.65 32.35 -4.14
CA LEU A 52 25.68 32.68 -5.21
C LEU A 52 26.16 32.31 -6.65
N ASP A 53 27.44 32.03 -6.81
CA ASP A 53 28.09 31.85 -8.12
C ASP A 53 28.11 30.40 -8.64
N ARG A 54 27.44 29.46 -7.94
CA ARG A 54 27.23 28.09 -8.44
C ARG A 54 25.74 27.84 -8.61
N PRO A 55 25.25 27.57 -9.84
CA PRO A 55 23.92 27.00 -9.98
C PRO A 55 23.92 25.66 -9.23
N SER A 56 23.01 25.49 -8.28
CA SER A 56 22.83 24.16 -7.68
C SER A 56 22.54 23.18 -8.82
N PRO A 57 23.17 21.99 -8.85
CA PRO A 57 22.70 20.94 -9.73
C PRO A 57 21.25 20.66 -9.32
N GLY A 58 20.32 21.16 -10.13
CA GLY A 58 18.90 21.00 -9.89
C GLY A 58 18.59 19.52 -9.90
N GLN A 59 18.25 18.99 -8.73
CA GLN A 59 17.43 17.80 -8.46
C GLN A 59 17.70 17.36 -7.03
N TYR A 60 17.01 17.96 -6.07
CA TYR A 60 17.09 17.51 -4.68
C TYR A 60 15.75 17.10 -4.07
N TYR A 61 14.68 17.01 -4.87
CA TYR A 61 13.38 16.46 -4.44
C TYR A 61 12.52 15.92 -5.60
N ALA A 62 13.11 15.59 -6.75
CA ALA A 62 12.37 15.00 -7.87
C ALA A 62 12.21 13.47 -7.68
N TYR A 63 11.24 12.86 -8.37
CA TYR A 63 11.11 11.39 -8.39
C TYR A 63 12.44 10.76 -8.84
N GLN A 64 12.91 9.77 -8.08
CA GLN A 64 14.10 9.02 -8.44
C GLN A 64 13.76 7.91 -9.44
N GLU A 65 14.72 7.58 -10.32
CA GLU A 65 14.58 6.41 -11.18
C GLU A 65 14.42 5.14 -10.31
N PRO A 66 13.42 4.29 -10.59
CA PRO A 66 13.25 3.04 -9.87
C PRO A 66 14.51 2.17 -9.98
N SER A 67 14.99 1.67 -8.84
CA SER A 67 16.11 0.72 -8.80
C SER A 67 15.71 -0.52 -8.04
N ALA A 68 15.83 -1.69 -8.67
CA ALA A 68 15.63 -2.98 -8.02
C ALA A 68 16.74 -3.32 -7.00
N HIS A 69 17.86 -2.57 -7.01
CA HIS A 69 18.94 -2.77 -6.05
C HIS A 69 18.53 -2.19 -4.68
N PRO A 70 18.42 -3.00 -3.62
CA PRO A 70 17.77 -2.61 -2.36
C PRO A 70 18.42 -1.40 -1.68
N LEU A 71 19.74 -1.24 -1.85
CA LEU A 71 20.47 -0.08 -1.30
C LEU A 71 20.43 1.17 -2.19
N LYS A 72 20.31 0.99 -3.52
CA LYS A 72 20.35 2.13 -4.47
C LYS A 72 18.95 2.66 -4.78
N GLY A 73 17.92 1.85 -4.52
CA GLY A 73 16.52 2.27 -4.55
C GLY A 73 16.08 3.00 -3.28
N ALA A 74 16.92 3.06 -2.25
CA ALA A 74 16.66 3.87 -1.06
C ALA A 74 16.83 5.36 -1.41
N PRO A 75 15.83 6.23 -1.12
CA PRO A 75 15.93 7.62 -1.47
C PRO A 75 16.99 8.35 -0.70
N ALA A 76 17.62 9.29 -1.40
CA ALA A 76 18.69 10.08 -0.85
C ALA A 76 18.20 11.12 0.16
N THR A 77 16.92 11.49 0.10
CA THR A 77 16.38 12.68 0.78
C THR A 77 15.56 12.34 2.02
N GLU A 78 14.89 11.18 2.02
CA GLU A 78 13.97 10.77 3.08
C GLU A 78 13.89 9.24 3.13
N PRO A 79 13.52 8.63 4.27
CA PRO A 79 13.11 7.23 4.28
C PRO A 79 11.96 7.04 3.28
N SER A 80 12.12 6.13 2.31
CA SER A 80 10.97 5.63 1.56
C SER A 80 10.83 4.16 1.70
N GLY A 81 9.57 3.77 1.88
CA GLY A 81 9.05 2.51 1.40
C GLY A 81 9.65 1.28 2.03
N GLY A 82 8.93 0.19 1.90
CA GLY A 82 9.36 -1.09 2.44
C GLY A 82 8.24 -2.09 2.34
N CYS A 83 8.58 -3.30 1.92
CA CYS A 83 7.66 -4.42 1.87
C CYS A 83 8.01 -5.38 3.01
N VAL A 84 7.01 -5.76 3.80
CA VAL A 84 7.13 -6.81 4.81
C VAL A 84 6.07 -7.86 4.54
N TYR A 85 6.50 -9.13 4.55
CA TYR A 85 5.59 -10.26 4.52
C TYR A 85 5.49 -10.90 5.90
N PHE A 86 4.31 -11.37 6.26
CA PHE A 86 4.06 -12.07 7.52
C PHE A 86 2.99 -13.16 7.35
N GLY A 87 3.03 -14.15 8.24
CA GLY A 87 2.12 -15.31 8.21
C GLY A 87 0.68 -14.94 8.55
N GLY A 88 -0.23 -15.90 8.41
CA GLY A 88 -1.68 -15.69 8.50
C GLY A 88 -2.22 -15.43 9.89
N THR A 89 -1.41 -15.51 10.94
CA THR A 89 -1.81 -15.38 12.35
C THR A 89 -0.96 -14.37 13.13
N PRO A 90 -0.78 -13.13 12.63
CA PRO A 90 -0.03 -12.14 13.38
C PRO A 90 -0.77 -11.80 14.68
N ARG A 91 -0.03 -11.55 15.77
CA ARG A 91 -0.64 -10.92 16.95
C ARG A 91 -0.90 -9.45 16.66
N ARG A 92 -2.06 -8.94 17.06
CA ARG A 92 -2.43 -7.52 16.85
C ARG A 92 -1.37 -6.55 17.34
N GLU A 93 -0.78 -6.80 18.50
CA GLU A 93 0.27 -5.95 19.08
C GLU A 93 1.52 -5.90 18.21
N ASP A 94 1.95 -7.04 17.66
CA ASP A 94 3.10 -7.11 16.75
C ASP A 94 2.78 -6.38 15.43
N PHE A 95 1.56 -6.54 14.92
CA PHE A 95 1.11 -5.85 13.70
C PHE A 95 1.08 -4.33 13.88
N LEU A 96 0.52 -3.83 14.98
CA LEU A 96 0.52 -2.39 15.28
C LEU A 96 1.94 -1.85 15.51
N THR A 97 2.82 -2.67 16.08
CA THR A 97 4.25 -2.34 16.22
C THR A 97 4.93 -2.29 14.87
N LEU A 98 4.62 -3.20 13.95
CA LEU A 98 5.11 -3.17 12.57
C LEU A 98 4.68 -1.90 11.85
N LEU A 99 3.39 -1.51 11.94
CA LEU A 99 2.90 -0.26 11.36
C LEU A 99 3.70 0.96 11.84
N ARG A 100 3.98 1.02 13.15
CA ARG A 100 4.84 2.05 13.77
C ARG A 100 6.25 2.06 13.16
N LEU A 101 6.89 0.90 13.09
CA LEU A 101 8.25 0.76 12.56
C LEU A 101 8.34 1.13 11.07
N MET A 102 7.29 0.84 10.31
CA MET A 102 7.20 1.20 8.90
C MET A 102 6.81 2.67 8.66
N GLY A 103 6.57 3.45 9.72
CA GLY A 103 6.20 4.86 9.60
C GLY A 103 4.78 5.07 9.06
N VAL A 104 3.90 4.08 9.21
CA VAL A 104 2.47 4.25 8.94
C VAL A 104 1.91 5.11 10.06
N TRP A 105 1.63 6.38 9.77
CA TRP A 105 1.13 7.33 10.76
C TRP A 105 -0.25 6.89 11.24
N ILE A 106 -0.34 6.69 12.55
CA ILE A 106 -1.40 5.91 13.22
C ILE A 106 -2.66 6.74 13.45
N HIS A 107 -2.59 8.05 13.25
CA HIS A 107 -3.63 8.98 13.65
C HIS A 107 -4.22 9.67 12.42
N GLY A 108 -5.43 9.26 12.06
CA GLY A 108 -6.19 9.87 10.99
C GLY A 108 -7.22 8.94 10.39
N SER A 109 -8.40 9.50 10.14
CA SER A 109 -9.45 8.88 9.33
C SER A 109 -9.68 9.62 8.01
N ASN A 110 -8.80 10.55 7.64
CA ASN A 110 -8.87 11.28 6.36
C ASN A 110 -7.97 10.58 5.34
N TYR A 111 -8.51 9.57 4.67
CA TYR A 111 -7.84 8.77 3.66
C TYR A 111 -8.85 8.15 2.69
N LEU A 112 -8.37 7.82 1.49
CA LEU A 112 -9.08 7.08 0.47
C LEU A 112 -8.67 5.62 0.51
N VAL A 113 -9.61 4.73 0.23
CA VAL A 113 -9.37 3.28 0.15
C VAL A 113 -9.76 2.78 -1.22
N PHE A 114 -8.87 2.04 -1.86
CA PHE A 114 -9.13 1.30 -3.09
C PHE A 114 -8.94 -0.18 -2.79
N ALA A 115 -9.84 -1.02 -3.26
CA ALA A 115 -9.79 -2.45 -3.07
C ALA A 115 -9.81 -3.16 -4.42
N GLU A 116 -9.12 -4.28 -4.52
CA GLU A 116 -9.22 -5.19 -5.66
C GLU A 116 -9.06 -6.63 -5.21
N GLN A 117 -9.74 -7.50 -5.93
CA GLN A 117 -9.57 -8.94 -5.83
C GLN A 117 -8.91 -9.46 -7.11
N ALA A 118 -7.95 -10.36 -6.93
CA ALA A 118 -7.33 -11.08 -8.03
C ALA A 118 -8.36 -11.92 -8.79
N GLN A 119 -8.27 -11.85 -10.12
CA GLN A 119 -9.00 -12.71 -11.05
C GLN A 119 -8.26 -14.03 -11.25
N ASP A 120 -6.93 -13.97 -11.29
CA ASP A 120 -6.02 -15.10 -11.31
C ASP A 120 -4.95 -14.95 -10.21
N PRO A 121 -5.24 -15.42 -8.98
CA PRO A 121 -4.29 -15.34 -7.87
C PRO A 121 -2.94 -15.99 -8.15
N GLN A 122 -2.86 -16.99 -9.04
CA GLN A 122 -1.60 -17.67 -9.36
C GLN A 122 -0.65 -16.76 -10.13
N ASP A 123 -1.16 -16.00 -11.09
CA ASP A 123 -0.39 -15.04 -11.87
C ASP A 123 -0.18 -13.73 -11.08
N GLU A 124 -1.24 -13.23 -10.47
CA GLU A 124 -1.27 -11.93 -9.77
C GLU A 124 -0.58 -11.96 -8.39
N ARG A 125 -0.45 -13.14 -7.78
CA ARG A 125 0.24 -13.39 -6.49
C ARG A 125 -0.39 -12.73 -5.25
N TYR A 126 -1.66 -12.35 -5.32
CA TYR A 126 -2.47 -11.90 -4.18
C TYR A 126 -3.89 -12.48 -4.27
N LEU A 127 -4.65 -12.39 -3.18
CA LEU A 127 -6.07 -12.76 -3.13
C LEU A 127 -6.94 -11.51 -3.16
N VAL A 128 -6.76 -10.65 -2.15
CA VAL A 128 -7.37 -9.32 -2.04
C VAL A 128 -6.29 -8.32 -1.68
N GLN A 129 -6.34 -7.12 -2.26
CA GLN A 129 -5.45 -6.02 -1.93
C GLN A 129 -6.24 -4.75 -1.60
N LEU A 130 -5.71 -3.98 -0.66
CA LEU A 130 -6.13 -2.64 -0.32
C LEU A 130 -4.99 -1.66 -0.57
N ARG A 131 -5.27 -0.57 -1.29
CA ARG A 131 -4.43 0.63 -1.29
C ARG A 131 -5.11 1.73 -0.50
N VAL A 132 -4.39 2.29 0.46
CA VAL A 132 -4.81 3.48 1.20
C VAL A 132 -3.96 4.67 0.75
N MET A 133 -4.62 5.81 0.56
CA MET A 133 -3.99 7.01 0.03
C MET A 133 -4.47 8.24 0.80
N SER A 134 -3.57 9.17 1.14
CA SER A 134 -4.01 10.45 1.68
C SER A 134 -4.66 11.33 0.61
N ARG A 135 -5.52 12.26 1.02
CA ARG A 135 -6.03 13.32 0.14
C ARG A 135 -4.91 14.09 -0.58
N PHE A 136 -3.80 14.34 0.12
CA PHE A 136 -2.67 15.08 -0.43
C PHE A 136 -2.00 14.31 -1.58
N ALA A 137 -1.82 12.99 -1.44
CA ALA A 137 -1.33 12.15 -2.53
C ALA A 137 -2.22 12.28 -3.77
N LEU A 138 -3.53 12.24 -3.58
CA LEU A 138 -4.49 12.35 -4.67
C LEU A 138 -4.35 13.70 -5.42
N GLY A 139 -4.24 14.80 -4.69
CA GLY A 139 -4.03 16.13 -5.27
C GLY A 139 -2.67 16.32 -5.92
N HIS A 140 -1.60 15.78 -5.34
CA HIS A 140 -0.24 16.02 -5.83
C HIS A 140 0.18 15.07 -6.95
N LEU A 141 -0.10 13.78 -6.78
CA LEU A 141 0.26 12.72 -7.74
C LEU A 141 -0.70 12.71 -8.92
N PHE A 142 -2.00 12.86 -8.65
CA PHE A 142 -3.02 12.72 -9.68
C PHE A 142 -3.66 14.06 -10.11
N LYS A 143 -3.49 15.16 -9.37
CA LYS A 143 -4.17 16.46 -9.68
C LYS A 143 -5.69 16.42 -9.51
N ILE A 144 -6.19 15.50 -8.70
CA ILE A 144 -7.60 15.41 -8.32
C ILE A 144 -7.82 16.17 -7.01
N LYS A 145 -8.82 17.05 -6.99
CA LYS A 145 -9.20 17.81 -5.79
C LYS A 145 -10.51 17.30 -5.24
N ILE A 146 -10.54 17.03 -3.94
CA ILE A 146 -11.72 16.60 -3.20
C ILE A 146 -11.82 17.30 -1.86
N GLY A 147 -13.04 17.38 -1.33
CA GLY A 147 -13.32 17.90 0.00
C GLY A 147 -12.74 17.01 1.10
N ASP A 148 -12.63 17.57 2.31
CA ASP A 148 -12.21 16.80 3.49
C ASP A 148 -13.24 15.75 3.90
N ASP A 149 -14.53 16.03 3.72
CA ASP A 149 -15.62 15.10 4.05
C ASP A 149 -15.63 13.87 3.14
N GLU A 150 -15.23 14.02 1.86
CA GLU A 150 -15.16 12.92 0.88
C GLU A 150 -14.04 11.90 1.20
N CYS A 151 -13.07 12.28 2.02
CA CYS A 151 -11.97 11.41 2.43
C CYS A 151 -12.16 10.83 3.83
N ARG A 152 -13.25 11.18 4.52
CA ARG A 152 -13.42 10.86 5.92
C ARG A 152 -14.00 9.46 6.07
N GLN A 153 -13.27 8.61 6.75
CA GLN A 153 -13.59 7.22 7.01
C GLN A 153 -14.08 7.05 8.45
N GLY A 154 -14.86 5.99 8.69
CA GLY A 154 -15.35 5.64 10.03
C GLY A 154 -14.28 5.05 10.95
N LEU A 155 -13.21 4.51 10.36
CA LEU A 155 -12.10 3.88 11.08
C LEU A 155 -10.83 4.73 11.01
N GLU A 156 -9.96 4.57 12.00
CA GLU A 156 -8.58 5.01 11.88
C GLU A 156 -7.80 4.01 11.02
N LEU A 157 -6.78 4.50 10.31
CA LEU A 157 -5.98 3.67 9.40
C LEU A 157 -5.46 2.36 10.03
N PRO A 158 -4.87 2.34 11.24
CA PRO A 158 -4.40 1.08 11.85
C PRO A 158 -5.53 0.09 12.11
N GLU A 159 -6.70 0.60 12.49
CA GLU A 159 -7.87 -0.24 12.74
C GLU A 159 -8.38 -0.83 11.44
N LEU A 160 -8.46 -0.03 10.36
CA LEU A 160 -8.77 -0.55 9.03
C LEU A 160 -7.82 -1.67 8.61
N LEU A 161 -6.50 -1.43 8.70
CA LEU A 161 -5.52 -2.42 8.25
C LEU A 161 -5.57 -3.70 9.09
N TRP A 162 -5.88 -3.59 10.39
CA TRP A 162 -6.10 -4.75 11.25
C TRP A 162 -7.41 -5.47 10.92
N ARG A 163 -8.50 -4.74 10.71
CA ARG A 163 -9.80 -5.31 10.32
C ARG A 163 -9.74 -6.03 8.99
N PHE A 164 -8.93 -5.53 8.06
CA PHE A 164 -8.59 -6.27 6.84
C PHE A 164 -7.96 -7.63 7.16
N VAL A 165 -6.97 -7.69 8.06
CA VAL A 165 -6.37 -8.97 8.46
C VAL A 165 -7.41 -9.91 9.06
N GLU A 166 -8.23 -9.43 10.00
CA GLU A 166 -9.29 -10.24 10.62
C GLU A 166 -10.30 -10.78 9.60
N ASP A 167 -10.78 -9.92 8.71
CA ASP A 167 -11.73 -10.29 7.66
C ASP A 167 -11.14 -11.34 6.70
N GLN A 168 -9.88 -11.18 6.30
CA GLN A 168 -9.21 -12.16 5.44
C GLN A 168 -8.95 -13.48 6.17
N GLN A 169 -8.65 -13.45 7.48
CA GLN A 169 -8.55 -14.65 8.30
C GLN A 169 -9.90 -15.37 8.41
N GLU A 170 -10.99 -14.63 8.61
CA GLU A 170 -12.35 -15.18 8.70
C GLU A 170 -12.78 -15.80 7.37
N PHE A 171 -12.56 -15.10 6.26
CA PHE A 171 -12.98 -15.55 4.94
C PHE A 171 -12.12 -16.72 4.43
N TRP A 172 -10.79 -16.59 4.45
CA TRP A 172 -9.91 -17.61 3.85
C TRP A 172 -9.55 -18.74 4.81
N GLY A 173 -9.52 -18.47 6.11
CA GLY A 173 -8.98 -19.35 7.14
C GLY A 173 -7.44 -19.31 7.23
N THR A 174 -6.91 -19.70 8.38
CA THR A 174 -5.48 -19.54 8.72
C THR A 174 -4.68 -20.83 8.81
N GLY A 175 -5.33 -22.00 8.74
CA GLY A 175 -4.65 -23.30 8.82
C GLY A 175 -4.19 -23.82 7.46
N MET A 176 -3.21 -24.74 7.46
CA MET A 176 -2.62 -25.38 6.26
C MET A 176 -3.57 -26.26 5.41
N ASN A 177 -4.88 -26.22 5.65
CA ASN A 177 -5.90 -26.86 4.82
C ASN A 177 -7.20 -26.04 4.83
N ALA A 178 -7.09 -24.73 4.96
CA ALA A 178 -8.27 -23.88 4.98
C ALA A 178 -9.05 -24.05 3.65
N PRO A 179 -10.34 -24.44 3.69
CA PRO A 179 -11.06 -24.93 2.53
C PRO A 179 -11.19 -23.86 1.43
N ASN A 180 -11.28 -22.59 1.83
CA ASN A 180 -11.41 -21.47 0.90
C ASN A 180 -10.08 -21.09 0.26
N LEU A 181 -8.95 -21.46 0.86
CA LEU A 181 -7.62 -21.14 0.33
C LEU A 181 -7.11 -22.18 -0.68
N ARG A 182 -7.65 -23.41 -0.62
CA ARG A 182 -7.16 -24.56 -1.39
C ARG A 182 -7.21 -24.32 -2.90
N GLY A 183 -6.07 -24.52 -3.55
CA GLY A 183 -5.87 -24.38 -4.99
C GLY A 183 -5.63 -22.95 -5.45
N ALA A 184 -5.70 -21.94 -4.56
CA ALA A 184 -5.57 -20.54 -4.95
C ALA A 184 -4.22 -20.22 -5.62
N MET A 185 -3.15 -20.90 -5.21
CA MET A 185 -1.78 -20.82 -5.73
C MET A 185 -1.32 -22.14 -6.37
N GLY A 186 -2.23 -23.10 -6.56
CA GLY A 186 -1.93 -24.44 -7.09
C GLY A 186 -1.43 -25.45 -6.05
N GLY A 187 -1.55 -25.14 -4.75
CA GLY A 187 -1.14 -25.99 -3.62
C GLY A 187 -2.21 -26.96 -3.14
N ASP A 188 -2.91 -27.62 -4.05
CA ASP A 188 -4.00 -28.56 -3.72
C ASP A 188 -3.55 -30.04 -3.63
N GLY A 189 -2.28 -30.31 -3.96
CA GLY A 189 -1.63 -31.63 -3.96
C GLY A 189 -1.07 -32.09 -2.59
N ASP A 190 -0.36 -33.23 -2.62
CA ASP A 190 0.19 -33.86 -1.41
C ASP A 190 1.50 -33.24 -0.91
N TYR A 191 2.21 -32.53 -1.80
CA TYR A 191 3.58 -32.01 -1.58
C TYR A 191 3.66 -30.60 -1.01
N ALA A 192 2.70 -29.74 -1.33
CA ALA A 192 2.63 -28.37 -0.84
C ALA A 192 1.20 -28.06 -0.41
N LYS A 193 1.07 -27.34 0.70
CA LYS A 193 -0.20 -26.80 1.21
C LYS A 193 -0.17 -25.29 1.17
N GLU A 194 -1.34 -24.68 1.19
CA GLU A 194 -1.46 -23.22 1.21
C GLU A 194 -1.74 -22.74 2.63
N GLU A 195 -1.01 -21.71 3.03
CA GLU A 195 -1.24 -20.96 4.25
C GLU A 195 -1.53 -19.50 3.92
N LEU A 196 -2.56 -18.93 4.55
CA LEU A 196 -2.87 -17.52 4.40
C LEU A 196 -1.69 -16.70 4.91
N CYS A 197 -1.31 -15.70 4.15
CA CYS A 197 -0.21 -14.80 4.44
C CYS A 197 -0.56 -13.40 3.97
N PHE A 198 0.22 -12.43 4.40
CA PHE A 198 -0.02 -11.04 4.07
C PHE A 198 1.26 -10.36 3.60
N GLY A 199 1.10 -9.38 2.73
CA GLY A 199 2.12 -8.39 2.44
C GLY A 199 1.65 -7.01 2.83
N LEU A 200 2.57 -6.20 3.34
CA LEU A 200 2.36 -4.79 3.68
C LEU A 200 3.47 -3.97 3.03
N LEU A 201 3.10 -2.93 2.30
CA LEU A 201 3.99 -2.04 1.59
C LEU A 201 3.67 -0.58 1.94
N VAL A 202 4.70 0.17 2.31
CA VAL A 202 4.66 1.63 2.19
C VAL A 202 5.08 1.97 0.77
N GLU A 203 4.13 2.38 -0.08
CA GLU A 203 4.47 2.75 -1.46
C GLU A 203 5.15 4.12 -1.50
N ASN A 204 4.59 5.09 -0.77
CA ASN A 204 5.15 6.43 -0.65
C ASN A 204 4.88 6.98 0.75
N ALA A 205 5.93 7.05 1.59
CA ALA A 205 5.81 7.50 2.97
C ALA A 205 5.44 9.00 3.07
N TYR A 206 6.02 9.83 2.19
CA TYR A 206 5.81 11.27 2.17
C TYR A 206 4.35 11.63 1.88
N TRP A 207 3.80 11.05 0.81
CA TRP A 207 2.41 11.24 0.41
C TRP A 207 1.43 10.30 1.15
N ARG A 208 1.92 9.43 2.03
CA ARG A 208 1.12 8.48 2.82
C ARG A 208 0.26 7.58 1.92
N VAL A 209 0.95 6.84 1.06
CA VAL A 209 0.36 5.79 0.23
C VAL A 209 0.84 4.44 0.74
N PHE A 210 -0.10 3.60 1.13
CA PHE A 210 0.14 2.30 1.75
C PHE A 210 -0.64 1.22 1.01
N ARG A 211 -0.12 0.00 1.01
CA ARG A 211 -0.81 -1.16 0.46
C ARG A 211 -0.71 -2.35 1.40
N ILE A 212 -1.81 -3.04 1.63
CA ILE A 212 -1.83 -4.34 2.30
C ILE A 212 -2.55 -5.34 1.41
N TRP A 213 -2.12 -6.60 1.40
CA TRP A 213 -2.79 -7.64 0.64
C TRP A 213 -2.70 -8.98 1.32
N SER A 214 -3.72 -9.80 1.12
CA SER A 214 -3.71 -11.23 1.46
C SER A 214 -3.17 -12.04 0.30
N ARG A 215 -2.58 -13.19 0.59
CA ARG A 215 -2.06 -14.16 -0.39
C ARG A 215 -1.98 -15.54 0.22
N ALA A 216 -1.85 -16.57 -0.61
CA ALA A 216 -1.41 -17.89 -0.16
C ALA A 216 0.11 -18.05 -0.29
N TRP A 217 0.74 -18.70 0.69
CA TRP A 217 2.08 -19.25 0.57
C TRP A 217 2.04 -20.76 0.41
N LEU A 218 2.86 -21.28 -0.49
CA LEU A 218 3.09 -22.71 -0.61
C LEU A 218 4.06 -23.14 0.47
N VAL A 219 3.55 -23.90 1.43
CA VAL A 219 4.33 -24.53 2.50
C VAL A 219 4.52 -25.99 2.14
N THR A 220 5.76 -26.39 1.91
CA THR A 220 6.12 -27.80 1.70
C THR A 220 6.15 -28.53 3.04
N LYS A 221 5.74 -29.80 3.04
CA LYS A 221 5.91 -30.69 4.20
C LYS A 221 7.37 -31.00 4.46
#